data_AF-A0AAW2KJ16-F1
#
_entry.id   AF-A0AAW2KJ16-F1
#
_cell.length_a   1.000
_cell.length_b   1.000
_cell.length_c   1.000
_cell.angle_alpha   90.00
_cell.angle_beta   90.00
_cell.angle_gamma   90.00
#
_symmetry.space_group_name_H-M   'P 1'
#
loop_
_entity.id
_entity.type
_entity.pdbx_description
1 polymer ?
#
loop_
_entity_poly.entity_id
_entity_poly.type
_entity_poly.pdbx_seq_one_letter_code
_entity_poly.pdbx_strand_id
1 'polypeptide(L)'
;MAKNQGKTIVLTIHQPGFRILDLIDKVILLSNGVVLHSGSLDLLAERLKSVGYCIPQHVNALEFAIEVAESLHKEENHMIKIESCDDPDRDETLNQLAEGKKIFYCNSPCNEVVILSQRFCKNIFRTKQLFAAKTIEALLTGIVLGTIFINAFGNSKKKKMQNQLGFFAFTLTFLISTTTEALPIFLQERRILMRETSRGVYRVSSYIIANTLVFIPFLLIVTLLYTSSVYWLVGLRRNIDGFLYFLLVVWLVALTANSFVACFSTLVPNFITGMSFIYGVMGSFFLFSGYFISKDSVPKYWKFMQYLSLFKYPYECLMINEFGEKGKLRCIEGTEDGCLVYGNQFLMQQGLKESQKWSNLVTMLSFFFGYRLLGLMFLWYRSYRSRS
;
A
#
# COMPACT_ATOMS: atom_id res chain seq x y z
N MET A 1 -13.94 23.69 -29.04
CA MET A 1 -14.54 22.67 -28.13
C MET A 1 -15.68 23.27 -27.32
N ALA A 2 -15.51 24.43 -26.67
CA ALA A 2 -16.60 25.10 -25.95
C ALA A 2 -17.82 25.38 -26.85
N LYS A 3 -17.62 26.17 -27.92
CA LYS A 3 -18.68 26.51 -28.89
C LYS A 3 -19.22 25.30 -29.66
N ASN A 4 -18.32 24.50 -30.24
CA ASN A 4 -18.71 23.38 -31.11
C ASN A 4 -19.34 22.18 -30.39
N GLN A 5 -19.10 21.99 -29.08
CA GLN A 5 -19.64 20.87 -28.30
C GLN A 5 -20.58 21.32 -27.16
N GLY A 6 -20.91 22.62 -27.08
CA GLY A 6 -21.77 23.16 -26.02
C GLY A 6 -21.23 22.92 -24.61
N LYS A 7 -19.90 22.99 -24.42
CA LYS A 7 -19.25 22.72 -23.13
C LYS A 7 -18.79 23.99 -22.44
N THR A 8 -19.04 24.09 -21.14
CA THR A 8 -18.44 25.11 -20.29
C THR A 8 -17.00 24.72 -19.96
N ILE A 9 -16.06 25.62 -20.22
CA ILE A 9 -14.63 25.41 -19.95
C ILE A 9 -14.17 26.50 -19.00
N VAL A 10 -13.66 26.11 -17.83
CA VAL A 10 -13.06 27.01 -16.85
C VAL A 10 -11.57 26.69 -16.79
N LEU A 11 -10.73 27.73 -16.93
CA LEU A 11 -9.28 27.60 -17.01
C LEU A 11 -8.62 28.57 -16.03
N THR A 12 -7.54 28.14 -15.40
CA THR A 12 -6.61 29.00 -14.67
C THR A 12 -5.33 29.09 -15.49
N ILE A 13 -4.98 30.27 -16.00
CA ILE A 13 -3.81 30.48 -16.85
C ILE A 13 -2.84 31.40 -16.13
N HIS A 14 -1.62 30.91 -15.91
CA HIS A 14 -0.51 31.74 -15.44
C HIS A 14 0.16 32.35 -16.68
N GLN A 15 -0.01 33.66 -16.91
CA GLN A 15 0.56 34.41 -18.04
C GLN A 15 0.06 33.95 -19.43
N PRO A 16 -1.18 34.28 -19.80
CA PRO A 16 -1.71 33.96 -21.12
C PRO A 16 -0.98 34.75 -22.22
N GLY A 17 -0.53 34.06 -23.26
CA GLY A 17 -0.05 34.73 -24.47
C GLY A 17 -1.19 35.44 -25.22
N PHE A 18 -0.84 36.51 -25.95
CA PHE A 18 -1.80 37.39 -26.65
C PHE A 18 -2.87 36.62 -27.47
N ARG A 19 -2.45 35.66 -28.30
CA ARG A 19 -3.34 34.89 -29.17
C ARG A 19 -4.39 34.04 -28.43
N ILE A 20 -4.13 33.70 -27.17
CA ILE A 20 -5.07 32.90 -26.36
C ILE A 20 -6.18 33.79 -25.82
N LEU A 21 -5.91 35.07 -25.55
CA LEU A 21 -6.87 36.00 -24.98
C LEU A 21 -8.02 36.31 -25.93
N ASP A 22 -7.74 36.36 -27.24
CA ASP A 22 -8.76 36.53 -28.28
C ASP A 22 -9.76 35.36 -28.35
N LEU A 23 -9.43 34.22 -27.74
CA LEU A 23 -10.28 33.01 -27.72
C LEU A 23 -11.11 32.87 -26.45
N ILE A 24 -10.97 33.77 -25.47
CA ILE A 24 -11.61 33.68 -24.16
C ILE A 24 -12.87 34.55 -24.13
N ASP A 25 -14.02 33.92 -23.89
CA ASP A 25 -15.31 34.63 -23.83
C ASP A 25 -15.45 35.49 -22.55
N LYS A 26 -14.95 34.99 -21.42
CA LYS A 26 -15.05 35.64 -20.11
C LYS A 26 -13.77 35.47 -19.29
N VAL A 27 -13.26 36.57 -18.77
CA VAL A 27 -12.09 36.66 -17.90
C VAL A 27 -12.53 36.96 -16.48
N ILE A 28 -11.95 36.24 -15.52
CA ILE A 28 -12.09 36.50 -14.08
C ILE A 28 -10.70 36.81 -13.54
N LEU A 29 -10.52 38.00 -12.97
CA LEU A 29 -9.28 38.41 -12.32
C LEU A 29 -9.45 38.31 -10.80
N LEU A 30 -8.52 37.62 -10.15
CA LEU A 30 -8.52 37.37 -8.71
C LEU A 30 -7.23 37.92 -8.10
N SER A 31 -7.34 38.62 -6.97
CA SER A 31 -6.20 39.07 -6.16
C SER A 31 -6.53 38.92 -4.68
N ASN A 32 -5.63 38.30 -3.91
CA ASN A 32 -5.80 38.06 -2.46
C ASN A 32 -7.15 37.43 -2.04
N GLY A 33 -7.72 36.57 -2.90
CA GLY A 33 -9.02 35.94 -2.65
C GLY A 33 -10.24 36.78 -3.00
N VAL A 34 -10.06 38.01 -3.51
CA VAL A 34 -11.13 38.91 -3.97
C VAL A 34 -11.19 38.90 -5.50
N VAL A 35 -12.40 38.95 -6.06
CA VAL A 35 -12.64 39.06 -7.50
C VAL A 35 -12.54 40.53 -7.91
N LEU A 36 -11.46 40.89 -8.60
CA LEU A 36 -11.23 42.25 -9.11
C LEU A 36 -11.99 42.53 -10.41
N HIS A 37 -12.28 41.50 -11.21
CA HIS A 37 -13.03 41.64 -12.46
C HIS A 37 -13.72 40.33 -12.83
N SER A 38 -14.91 40.43 -13.44
CA SER A 38 -15.65 39.30 -13.99
C SER A 38 -16.42 39.76 -15.24
N GLY A 39 -15.87 39.52 -16.43
CA GLY A 39 -16.43 40.04 -17.68
C GLY A 39 -15.56 39.75 -18.89
N SER A 40 -15.84 40.40 -20.03
CA SER A 40 -14.97 40.33 -21.21
C SER A 40 -13.68 41.12 -21.01
N LEU A 41 -12.71 40.93 -21.93
CA LEU A 41 -11.45 41.67 -21.94
C LEU A 41 -11.68 43.16 -22.23
N ASP A 42 -12.65 43.50 -23.07
CA ASP A 42 -13.00 44.88 -23.40
C ASP A 42 -13.54 45.63 -22.18
N LEU A 43 -14.42 44.97 -21.40
CA LEU A 43 -14.93 45.51 -20.14
C LEU A 43 -13.82 45.72 -19.11
N LEU A 44 -12.79 44.86 -19.11
CA LEU A 44 -11.61 45.05 -18.27
C LEU A 44 -10.83 46.30 -18.70
N ALA A 45 -10.62 46.48 -20.00
CA ALA A 45 -9.91 47.64 -20.54
C ALA A 45 -10.67 48.96 -20.28
N GLU A 46 -12.00 48.96 -20.41
CA GLU A 46 -12.85 50.10 -20.06
C GLU A 46 -12.79 50.43 -18.57
N ARG A 47 -12.84 49.40 -17.71
CA ARG A 47 -12.69 49.57 -16.25
C ARG A 47 -11.34 50.19 -15.91
N LEU A 48 -10.24 49.69 -16.46
CA LEU A 48 -8.90 50.25 -16.23
C LEU A 48 -8.80 51.72 -16.67
N LYS A 49 -9.40 52.07 -17.81
CA LYS A 49 -9.48 53.46 -18.28
C LYS A 49 -10.32 54.33 -17.35
N SER A 50 -11.44 53.82 -16.84
CA SER A 50 -12.33 54.56 -15.92
C SER A 50 -11.67 54.90 -14.59
N VAL A 51 -10.72 54.06 -14.15
CA VAL A 51 -9.91 54.28 -12.94
C VAL A 51 -8.75 55.24 -13.21
N GLY A 52 -8.51 55.62 -14.47
CA GLY A 52 -7.48 56.60 -14.86
C GLY A 52 -6.16 55.98 -15.33
N TYR A 53 -6.12 54.66 -15.56
CA TYR A 53 -4.94 54.01 -16.11
C TYR A 53 -4.90 54.06 -17.65
N CYS A 54 -3.74 54.39 -18.20
CA CYS A 54 -3.45 54.32 -19.63
C CYS A 54 -2.69 53.03 -19.96
N ILE A 55 -3.32 52.13 -20.71
CA ILE A 55 -2.72 50.86 -21.14
C ILE A 55 -1.65 51.15 -22.21
N PRO A 56 -0.38 50.73 -22.03
CA PRO A 56 0.68 50.92 -23.02
C PRO A 56 0.39 50.23 -24.35
N GLN A 57 0.85 50.78 -25.47
CA GLN A 57 0.55 50.29 -26.83
C GLN A 57 1.04 48.86 -27.13
N HIS A 58 1.99 48.34 -26.34
CA HIS A 58 2.56 47.00 -26.53
C HIS A 58 2.18 46.00 -25.44
N VAL A 59 1.31 46.39 -24.50
CA VAL A 59 0.93 45.56 -23.35
C VAL A 59 -0.55 45.25 -23.42
N ASN A 60 -0.92 43.99 -23.19
CA ASN A 60 -2.33 43.61 -23.16
C ASN A 60 -3.02 44.17 -21.91
N ALA A 61 -4.30 44.55 -22.01
CA ALA A 61 -5.12 44.98 -20.89
C ALA A 61 -5.08 44.00 -19.69
N LEU A 62 -5.04 42.69 -19.94
CA LEU A 62 -4.93 41.70 -18.86
C LEU A 62 -3.54 41.66 -18.20
N GLU A 63 -2.48 41.75 -19.00
CA GLU A 63 -1.10 41.77 -18.49
C GLU A 63 -0.87 43.01 -17.63
N PHE A 64 -1.31 44.16 -18.13
CA PHE A 64 -1.33 45.40 -17.39
C PHE A 64 -2.23 45.31 -16.14
N ALA A 65 -3.41 44.68 -16.22
CA ALA A 65 -4.28 44.47 -15.06
C ALA A 65 -3.62 43.62 -13.96
N ILE A 66 -2.79 42.64 -14.33
CA ILE A 66 -2.05 41.80 -13.38
C ILE A 66 -0.94 42.61 -12.72
N GLU A 67 -0.22 43.45 -13.46
CA GLU A 67 0.80 44.35 -12.91
C GLU A 67 0.20 45.36 -11.92
N VAL A 68 -0.98 45.89 -12.25
CA VAL A 68 -1.67 46.94 -11.47
C VAL A 68 -2.64 46.33 -10.44
N ALA A 69 -2.74 45.00 -10.35
CA ALA A 69 -3.69 44.31 -9.48
C ALA A 69 -3.55 44.67 -7.99
N GLU A 70 -2.33 44.89 -7.51
CA GLU A 70 -2.08 45.30 -6.11
C GLU A 70 -2.54 46.73 -5.82
N SER A 71 -2.41 47.65 -6.78
CA SER A 71 -2.94 49.02 -6.67
C SER A 71 -4.46 49.06 -6.79
N LEU A 72 -5.04 48.28 -7.70
CA LEU A 72 -6.49 48.13 -7.84
C LEU A 72 -7.13 47.62 -6.53
N HIS A 73 -6.47 46.68 -5.86
CA HIS A 73 -6.92 46.15 -4.58
C HIS A 73 -6.92 47.20 -3.43
N LYS A 74 -6.00 48.18 -3.47
CA LYS A 74 -5.94 49.26 -2.46
C LYS A 74 -7.04 50.31 -2.67
N GLU A 75 -7.42 50.58 -3.91
CA GLU A 75 -8.51 51.52 -4.24
C GLU A 75 -9.89 50.91 -3.96
N GLU A 76 -10.08 49.61 -4.22
CA GLU A 76 -11.31 48.90 -3.87
C GLU A 76 -11.55 48.89 -2.35
N ASN A 77 -10.51 48.71 -1.53
CA ASN A 77 -10.64 48.82 -0.06
C ASN A 77 -11.08 50.22 0.43
N HIS A 78 -10.95 51.27 -0.40
CA HIS A 78 -11.49 52.60 -0.12
C HIS A 78 -12.90 52.84 -0.68
N MET A 79 -13.35 52.07 -1.68
CA MET A 79 -14.70 52.17 -2.28
C MET A 79 -15.70 51.10 -1.79
N ILE A 80 -15.26 50.02 -1.16
CA ILE A 80 -16.15 48.96 -0.66
C ILE A 80 -16.82 49.41 0.65
N LYS A 81 -17.87 50.21 0.52
CA LYS A 81 -18.96 50.29 1.50
C LYS A 81 -20.37 50.29 0.91
N ILE A 82 -20.52 50.23 -0.41
CA ILE A 82 -21.80 50.17 -1.16
C ILE A 82 -21.41 49.54 -2.51
N GLU A 83 -21.90 48.42 -3.04
CA GLU A 83 -23.14 47.66 -2.95
C GLU A 83 -22.73 46.20 -3.28
N SER A 84 -22.96 45.25 -2.38
CA SER A 84 -23.12 43.87 -2.82
C SER A 84 -24.38 43.85 -3.68
N CYS A 85 -24.27 43.52 -4.97
CA CYS A 85 -25.43 43.02 -5.70
C CYS A 85 -25.76 41.64 -5.12
N ASP A 86 -26.36 41.63 -3.93
CA ASP A 86 -26.98 40.47 -3.31
C ASP A 86 -28.22 40.15 -4.14
N ASP A 87 -28.03 39.34 -5.17
CA ASP A 87 -29.11 38.72 -5.93
C ASP A 87 -29.53 37.45 -5.17
N PRO A 88 -30.61 37.48 -4.37
CA PRO A 88 -30.96 36.39 -3.45
C PRO A 88 -31.23 35.06 -4.17
N ASP A 89 -31.56 35.11 -5.47
CA ASP A 89 -31.84 33.93 -6.29
C ASP A 89 -30.54 33.16 -6.65
N ARG A 90 -29.38 33.86 -6.71
CA ARG A 90 -28.07 33.24 -6.97
C ARG A 90 -27.53 32.48 -5.77
N ASP A 91 -27.71 33.01 -4.57
CA ASP A 91 -27.23 32.37 -3.34
C ASP A 91 -28.04 31.12 -2.99
N GLU A 92 -29.35 31.09 -3.25
CA GLU A 92 -30.15 29.87 -3.11
C GLU A 92 -29.73 28.79 -4.13
N THR A 93 -29.46 29.13 -5.39
CA THR A 93 -28.95 28.15 -6.37
C THR A 93 -27.55 27.64 -6.04
N LEU A 94 -26.66 28.52 -5.57
CA LEU A 94 -25.29 28.17 -5.15
C LEU A 94 -25.30 27.26 -3.91
N ASN A 95 -26.18 27.51 -2.95
CA ASN A 95 -26.32 26.67 -1.75
C ASN A 95 -26.89 25.28 -2.08
N GLN A 96 -27.86 25.18 -3.00
CA GLN A 96 -28.36 23.89 -3.49
C GLN A 96 -27.31 23.09 -4.29
N LEU A 97 -26.41 23.77 -5.02
CA LEU A 97 -25.28 23.14 -5.73
C LEU A 97 -24.13 22.76 -4.79
N ALA A 98 -23.89 23.53 -3.72
CA ALA A 98 -22.84 23.30 -2.73
C ALA A 98 -23.14 22.09 -1.82
N GLU A 99 -24.40 21.88 -1.46
CA GLU A 99 -24.85 20.69 -0.71
C GLU A 99 -24.79 19.39 -1.54
N GLY A 100 -24.62 19.50 -2.87
CA GLY A 100 -24.70 18.43 -3.85
C GLY A 100 -23.40 17.71 -4.21
N LYS A 101 -22.29 17.83 -3.47
CA LYS A 101 -21.03 17.09 -3.74
C LYS A 101 -21.12 15.58 -3.42
N LYS A 102 -22.19 14.91 -3.84
CA LYS A 102 -22.21 13.44 -3.93
C LYS A 102 -21.44 13.05 -5.18
N ILE A 103 -20.30 12.42 -5.00
CA ILE A 103 -19.53 11.84 -6.10
C ILE A 103 -20.36 10.71 -6.70
N PHE A 104 -20.86 10.93 -7.92
CA PHE A 104 -21.54 9.91 -8.69
C PHE A 104 -20.50 9.01 -9.37
N TYR A 105 -20.62 7.70 -9.15
CA TYR A 105 -19.81 6.71 -9.83
C TYR A 105 -20.60 6.16 -11.02
N CYS A 106 -20.06 6.27 -12.22
CA CYS A 106 -20.73 5.78 -13.43
C CYS A 106 -20.75 4.24 -13.53
N ASN A 107 -19.80 3.56 -12.89
CA ASN A 107 -19.63 2.11 -12.97
C ASN A 107 -20.12 1.40 -11.71
N SER A 108 -20.54 0.14 -11.87
CA SER A 108 -20.78 -0.76 -10.74
C SER A 108 -19.45 -1.17 -10.07
N PRO A 109 -19.44 -1.48 -8.76
CA PRO A 109 -18.22 -1.88 -8.05
C PRO A 109 -17.53 -3.11 -8.65
N CYS A 110 -18.30 -4.06 -9.18
CA CYS A 110 -17.75 -5.26 -9.81
C CYS A 110 -17.02 -4.92 -11.12
N ASN A 111 -17.62 -4.08 -11.97
CA ASN A 111 -16.98 -3.62 -13.20
C ASN A 111 -15.70 -2.82 -12.90
N GLU A 112 -15.72 -1.98 -11.87
CA GLU A 112 -14.51 -1.28 -11.40
C GLU A 112 -13.40 -2.29 -11.02
N VAL A 113 -13.72 -3.32 -10.24
CA VAL A 113 -12.76 -4.35 -9.82
C VAL A 113 -12.17 -5.08 -11.04
N VAL A 114 -12.98 -5.44 -12.04
CA VAL A 114 -12.51 -6.12 -13.25
C VAL A 114 -11.56 -5.23 -14.05
N ILE A 115 -11.94 -3.97 -14.31
CA ILE A 115 -11.12 -3.01 -15.06
C ILE A 115 -9.80 -2.76 -14.34
N LEU A 116 -9.84 -2.54 -13.02
CA LEU A 116 -8.66 -2.31 -12.21
C LEU A 116 -7.76 -3.56 -12.16
N SER A 117 -8.34 -4.76 -12.05
CA SER A 117 -7.58 -6.01 -12.05
C SER A 117 -6.86 -6.22 -13.39
N GLN A 118 -7.52 -5.93 -14.51
CA GLN A 118 -6.88 -5.95 -15.83
C GLN A 118 -5.73 -4.93 -15.93
N ARG A 119 -5.92 -3.73 -15.37
CA ARG A 119 -4.88 -2.69 -15.30
C ARG A 119 -3.67 -3.17 -14.49
N PHE A 120 -3.87 -3.72 -13.29
CA PHE A 120 -2.79 -4.23 -12.46
C PHE A 120 -2.07 -5.40 -13.10
N CYS A 121 -2.81 -6.33 -13.68
CA CYS A 121 -2.23 -7.46 -14.41
C CYS A 121 -1.33 -6.99 -15.56
N LYS A 122 -1.83 -6.07 -16.41
CA LYS A 122 -1.02 -5.45 -17.47
C LYS A 122 0.20 -4.71 -16.92
N ASN A 123 0.06 -4.01 -15.79
CA ASN A 123 1.17 -3.28 -15.18
C ASN A 123 2.28 -4.24 -14.72
N ILE A 124 1.91 -5.34 -14.06
CA ILE A 124 2.86 -6.38 -13.61
C ILE A 124 3.59 -7.01 -14.80
N PHE A 125 2.86 -7.42 -15.84
CA PHE A 125 3.48 -8.05 -17.02
C PHE A 125 4.32 -7.09 -17.86
N ARG A 126 3.97 -5.81 -17.91
CA ARG A 126 4.78 -4.79 -18.61
C ARG A 126 6.02 -4.37 -17.82
N THR A 127 5.95 -4.40 -16.49
CA THR A 127 7.07 -4.01 -15.62
C THR A 127 8.03 -5.18 -15.40
N LYS A 128 8.73 -5.58 -16.47
CA LYS A 128 9.62 -6.75 -16.48
C LYS A 128 10.71 -6.68 -15.40
N GLN A 129 11.20 -5.48 -15.09
CA GLN A 129 12.25 -5.27 -14.09
C GLN A 129 11.83 -5.74 -12.70
N LEU A 130 10.62 -5.37 -12.26
CA LEU A 130 10.12 -5.72 -10.92
C LEU A 130 9.91 -7.23 -10.80
N PHE A 131 9.31 -7.84 -11.83
CA PHE A 131 9.07 -9.28 -11.85
C PHE A 131 10.36 -10.09 -11.89
N ALA A 132 11.31 -9.69 -12.73
CA ALA A 132 12.61 -10.33 -12.83
C ALA A 132 13.39 -10.23 -11.51
N ALA A 133 13.41 -9.04 -10.89
CA ALA A 133 14.06 -8.83 -9.60
C ALA A 133 13.48 -9.75 -8.52
N LYS A 134 12.15 -9.82 -8.38
CA LYS A 134 11.49 -10.71 -7.41
C LYS A 134 11.75 -12.19 -7.64
N THR A 135 11.81 -12.59 -8.90
CA THR A 135 12.08 -13.98 -9.27
C THR A 135 13.52 -14.38 -8.98
N ILE A 136 14.48 -13.53 -9.35
CA ILE A 136 15.92 -13.74 -9.09
C ILE A 136 16.19 -13.72 -7.59
N GLU A 137 15.62 -12.75 -6.86
CA GLU A 137 15.74 -12.63 -5.41
C GLU A 137 15.23 -13.89 -4.70
N ALA A 138 14.06 -14.41 -5.08
CA ALA A 138 13.49 -15.62 -4.50
C ALA A 138 14.36 -16.87 -4.75
N LEU A 139 14.90 -17.02 -5.97
CA LEU A 139 15.80 -18.13 -6.31
C LEU A 139 17.13 -18.02 -5.56
N LEU A 140 17.76 -16.84 -5.58
CA LEU A 140 19.04 -16.60 -4.91
C LEU A 140 18.92 -16.84 -3.41
N THR A 141 17.89 -16.28 -2.77
CA THR A 141 17.66 -16.44 -1.33
C THR A 141 17.37 -17.89 -0.97
N GLY A 142 16.57 -18.60 -1.77
CA GLY A 142 16.28 -20.01 -1.52
C GLY A 142 17.50 -20.92 -1.70
N ILE A 143 18.35 -20.65 -2.69
CA ILE A 143 19.61 -21.38 -2.91
C ILE A 143 20.60 -21.09 -1.78
N VAL A 144 20.85 -19.81 -1.46
CA VAL A 144 21.80 -19.42 -0.40
C VAL A 144 21.38 -19.99 0.95
N LEU A 145 20.10 -19.86 1.32
CA LEU A 145 19.62 -20.43 2.58
C LEU A 145 19.65 -21.96 2.55
N GLY A 146 19.32 -22.57 1.40
CA GLY A 146 19.35 -24.01 1.22
C GLY A 146 20.75 -24.61 1.33
N THR A 147 21.78 -23.91 0.83
CA THR A 147 23.17 -24.37 0.92
C THR A 147 23.77 -24.17 2.31
N ILE A 148 23.44 -23.08 3.00
CA ILE A 148 23.87 -22.86 4.40
C ILE A 148 23.34 -23.97 5.32
N PHE A 149 22.08 -24.38 5.13
CA PHE A 149 21.43 -25.43 5.92
C PHE A 149 21.37 -26.78 5.20
N ILE A 150 22.34 -27.06 4.33
CA ILE A 150 22.34 -28.29 3.52
C ILE A 150 22.31 -29.52 4.42
N ASN A 151 21.36 -30.42 4.13
CA ASN A 151 21.14 -31.64 4.93
C ASN A 151 21.02 -31.40 6.45
N ALA A 152 20.56 -30.22 6.90
CA ALA A 152 20.34 -29.95 8.32
C ALA A 152 19.34 -30.92 8.98
N PHE A 153 18.45 -31.51 8.17
CA PHE A 153 17.47 -32.52 8.59
C PHE A 153 17.81 -33.95 8.10
N GLY A 154 18.94 -34.10 7.40
CA GLY A 154 19.44 -35.38 6.87
C GLY A 154 20.16 -36.26 7.90
N ASN A 155 20.83 -37.32 7.45
CA ASN A 155 21.50 -38.33 8.27
C ASN A 155 22.92 -37.90 8.69
N SER A 156 23.11 -36.67 9.19
CA SER A 156 24.38 -36.28 9.78
C SER A 156 24.49 -36.86 11.20
N LYS A 157 25.66 -37.44 11.55
CA LYS A 157 25.95 -38.03 12.88
C LYS A 157 25.91 -37.00 14.02
N LYS A 158 25.93 -35.71 13.69
CA LYS A 158 25.78 -34.59 14.64
C LYS A 158 24.59 -33.72 14.24
N LYS A 159 23.40 -34.07 14.73
CA LYS A 159 22.20 -33.23 14.55
C LYS A 159 22.13 -32.21 15.68
N LYS A 160 22.09 -30.93 15.32
CA LYS A 160 21.93 -29.82 16.26
C LYS A 160 20.53 -29.24 16.12
N MET A 161 19.73 -29.34 17.19
CA MET A 161 18.40 -28.73 17.30
C MET A 161 18.41 -27.27 16.84
N GLN A 162 19.41 -26.50 17.25
CA GLN A 162 19.54 -25.08 16.93
C GLN A 162 19.62 -24.80 15.42
N ASN A 163 20.26 -25.67 14.63
CA ASN A 163 20.36 -25.48 13.18
C ASN A 163 19.00 -25.65 12.50
N GLN A 164 18.20 -26.63 12.95
CA GLN A 164 16.88 -26.92 12.40
C GLN A 164 15.88 -25.81 12.75
N LEU A 165 15.90 -25.35 14.01
CA LEU A 165 15.05 -24.25 14.46
C LEU A 165 15.47 -22.91 13.85
N GLY A 166 16.77 -22.69 13.71
CA GLY A 166 17.34 -21.53 13.03
C GLY A 166 16.91 -21.46 11.57
N PHE A 167 16.91 -22.60 10.85
CA PHE A 167 16.44 -22.65 9.47
C PHE A 167 15.00 -22.11 9.31
N PHE A 168 14.06 -22.57 10.14
CA PHE A 168 12.69 -22.08 10.08
C PHE A 168 12.58 -20.59 10.42
N ALA A 169 13.31 -20.14 11.45
CA ALA A 169 13.33 -18.74 11.85
C ALA A 169 13.86 -17.83 10.73
N PHE A 170 15.02 -18.17 10.14
CA PHE A 170 15.63 -17.38 9.07
C PHE A 170 14.85 -17.45 7.75
N THR A 171 14.23 -18.59 7.43
CA THR A 171 13.30 -18.71 6.29
C THR A 171 12.21 -17.65 6.37
N LEU A 172 11.57 -17.52 7.53
CA LEU A 172 10.53 -16.51 7.76
C LEU A 172 11.09 -15.08 7.70
N THR A 173 12.26 -14.84 8.29
CA THR A 173 12.91 -13.52 8.28
C THR A 173 13.21 -13.06 6.87
N PHE A 174 13.77 -13.93 6.03
CA PHE A 174 14.03 -13.61 4.63
C PHE A 174 12.72 -13.32 3.90
N LEU A 175 11.75 -14.24 3.94
CA LEU A 175 10.46 -14.08 3.25
C LEU A 175 9.71 -12.81 3.64
N ILE A 176 9.70 -12.46 4.92
CA ILE A 176 9.02 -11.26 5.40
C ILE A 176 9.80 -10.01 4.99
N SER A 177 11.14 -10.02 5.09
CA SER A 177 11.97 -8.88 4.71
C SER A 177 11.93 -8.57 3.22
N THR A 178 11.89 -9.58 2.34
CA THR A 178 11.80 -9.34 0.88
C THR A 178 10.50 -8.63 0.48
N THR A 179 9.41 -8.79 1.25
CA THR A 179 8.15 -8.09 0.97
C THR A 179 8.20 -6.58 1.25
N THR A 180 9.19 -6.08 2.01
CA THR A 180 9.29 -4.64 2.30
C THR A 180 9.56 -3.79 1.05
N GLU A 181 10.11 -4.39 0.00
CA GLU A 181 10.31 -3.73 -1.30
C GLU A 181 9.01 -3.30 -1.99
N ALA A 182 7.86 -3.81 -1.55
CA ALA A 182 6.55 -3.37 -2.04
C ALA A 182 6.16 -1.97 -1.52
N LEU A 183 6.77 -1.49 -0.43
CA LEU A 183 6.45 -0.19 0.18
C LEU A 183 6.54 1.00 -0.80
N PRO A 184 7.65 1.24 -1.53
CA PRO A 184 7.76 2.38 -2.44
C PRO A 184 6.71 2.33 -3.56
N ILE A 185 6.37 1.12 -4.03
CA ILE A 185 5.34 0.91 -5.06
C ILE A 185 3.98 1.35 -4.51
N PHE A 186 3.60 0.88 -3.33
CA PHE A 186 2.32 1.28 -2.71
C PHE A 186 2.26 2.78 -2.39
N LEU A 187 3.39 3.41 -2.01
CA LEU A 187 3.44 4.85 -1.79
C LEU A 187 3.21 5.66 -3.07
N GLN A 188 3.75 5.20 -4.20
CA GLN A 188 3.52 5.81 -5.50
C GLN A 188 2.08 5.59 -5.98
N GLU A 189 1.56 4.37 -5.88
CA GLU A 189 0.19 4.04 -6.26
C GLU A 189 -0.83 4.80 -5.42
N ARG A 190 -0.58 4.99 -4.12
CA ARG A 190 -1.44 5.79 -3.24
C ARG A 190 -1.64 7.21 -3.76
N ARG A 191 -0.61 7.85 -4.33
CA ARG A 191 -0.73 9.21 -4.90
C ARG A 191 -1.66 9.22 -6.11
N ILE A 192 -1.57 8.19 -6.95
CA ILE A 192 -2.43 8.02 -8.13
C ILE A 192 -3.87 7.75 -7.69
N LEU A 193 -4.06 6.82 -6.74
CA LEU A 193 -5.36 6.49 -6.15
C LEU A 193 -6.06 7.73 -5.60
N MET A 194 -5.36 8.54 -4.79
CA MET A 194 -5.96 9.75 -4.21
C MET A 194 -6.42 10.75 -5.28
N ARG A 195 -5.68 10.88 -6.38
CA ARG A 195 -6.04 11.75 -7.52
C ARG A 195 -7.21 11.20 -8.35
N GLU A 196 -7.29 9.89 -8.53
CA GLU A 196 -8.37 9.25 -9.29
C GLU A 196 -9.68 9.22 -8.48
N THR A 197 -9.58 8.93 -7.18
CA THR A 197 -10.74 8.88 -6.28
C THR A 197 -11.26 10.27 -5.89
N SER A 198 -10.45 11.33 -5.92
CA SER A 198 -10.94 12.71 -5.74
C SER A 198 -11.80 13.18 -6.93
N ARG A 199 -11.58 12.63 -8.12
CA ARG A 199 -12.36 12.87 -9.34
C ARG A 199 -13.55 11.93 -9.53
N GLY A 200 -13.77 11.01 -8.60
CA GLY A 200 -14.88 10.06 -8.67
C GLY A 200 -14.75 8.97 -9.73
N VAL A 201 -13.53 8.66 -10.19
CA VAL A 201 -13.32 7.66 -11.25
C VAL A 201 -13.70 6.23 -10.78
N TYR A 202 -13.36 5.89 -9.54
CA TYR A 202 -13.70 4.60 -8.91
C TYR A 202 -13.59 4.68 -7.37
N ARG A 203 -14.13 3.66 -6.68
CA ARG A 203 -14.15 3.57 -5.21
C ARG A 203 -12.84 3.01 -4.64
N VAL A 204 -12.46 3.45 -3.43
CA VAL A 204 -11.27 2.92 -2.71
C VAL A 204 -11.37 1.40 -2.49
N SER A 205 -12.56 0.90 -2.19
CA SER A 205 -12.81 -0.54 -2.00
C SER A 205 -12.50 -1.35 -3.26
N SER A 206 -12.92 -0.86 -4.43
CA SER A 206 -12.69 -1.51 -5.72
C SER A 206 -11.19 -1.64 -6.02
N TYR A 207 -10.41 -0.60 -5.69
CA TYR A 207 -8.95 -0.63 -5.80
C TYR A 207 -8.32 -1.69 -4.91
N ILE A 208 -8.67 -1.73 -3.61
CA ILE A 208 -8.04 -2.69 -2.68
C ILE A 208 -8.38 -4.13 -3.04
N ILE A 209 -9.62 -4.40 -3.43
CA ILE A 209 -10.05 -5.74 -3.86
C ILE A 209 -9.30 -6.15 -5.13
N ALA A 210 -9.29 -5.30 -6.16
CA ALA A 210 -8.59 -5.59 -7.42
C ALA A 210 -7.09 -5.81 -7.20
N ASN A 211 -6.46 -4.96 -6.40
CA ASN A 211 -5.05 -5.09 -6.01
C ASN A 211 -4.82 -6.46 -5.32
N THR A 212 -5.64 -6.78 -4.31
CA THR A 212 -5.49 -8.04 -3.56
C THR A 212 -5.64 -9.27 -4.46
N LEU A 213 -6.66 -9.30 -5.34
CA LEU A 213 -6.92 -10.42 -6.25
C LEU A 213 -5.76 -10.67 -7.22
N VAL A 214 -5.11 -9.63 -7.71
CA VAL A 214 -4.01 -9.77 -8.68
C VAL A 214 -2.72 -10.23 -8.01
N PHE A 215 -2.44 -9.79 -6.78
CA PHE A 215 -1.21 -10.19 -6.07
C PHE A 215 -1.26 -11.62 -5.50
N ILE A 216 -2.45 -12.20 -5.26
CA ILE A 216 -2.61 -13.58 -4.76
C ILE A 216 -1.88 -14.62 -5.64
N PRO A 217 -2.19 -14.75 -6.95
CA PRO A 217 -1.52 -15.72 -7.82
C PRO A 217 -0.05 -15.34 -8.09
N PHE A 218 0.26 -14.05 -8.12
CA PHE A 218 1.64 -13.58 -8.32
C PHE A 218 2.57 -14.04 -7.20
N LEU A 219 2.17 -13.85 -5.94
CA LEU A 219 2.94 -14.29 -4.79
C LEU A 219 3.03 -15.82 -4.70
N LEU A 220 2.03 -16.55 -5.21
CA LEU A 220 2.09 -18.02 -5.30
C LEU A 220 3.24 -18.48 -6.20
N ILE A 221 3.43 -17.85 -7.37
CA ILE A 221 4.51 -18.19 -8.29
C ILE A 221 5.88 -17.94 -7.65
N VAL A 222 6.07 -16.79 -7.02
CA VAL A 222 7.34 -16.42 -6.37
C VAL A 222 7.67 -17.38 -5.21
N THR A 223 6.67 -17.69 -4.37
CA THR A 223 6.85 -18.60 -3.23
C THR A 223 7.02 -20.05 -3.63
N LEU A 224 6.43 -20.48 -4.75
CA LEU A 224 6.67 -21.79 -5.35
C LEU A 224 8.14 -21.95 -5.75
N LEU A 225 8.72 -20.93 -6.41
CA LEU A 225 10.13 -20.94 -6.82
C LEU A 225 11.08 -20.98 -5.61
N TYR A 226 10.81 -20.15 -4.60
CA TYR A 226 11.56 -20.16 -3.34
C TYR A 226 11.48 -21.52 -2.62
N THR A 227 10.28 -22.06 -2.49
CA THR A 227 10.06 -23.33 -1.79
C THR A 227 10.72 -24.48 -2.53
N SER A 228 10.62 -24.50 -3.86
CA SER A 228 11.21 -25.55 -4.69
C SER A 228 12.74 -25.54 -4.64
N SER A 229 13.39 -24.39 -4.47
CA SER A 229 14.85 -24.35 -4.32
C SER A 229 15.28 -24.76 -2.90
N VAL A 230 14.66 -24.22 -1.86
CA VAL A 230 15.11 -24.42 -0.48
C VAL A 230 14.75 -25.80 0.10
N TYR A 231 13.55 -26.32 -0.20
CA TYR A 231 12.99 -27.48 0.50
C TYR A 231 13.82 -28.75 0.31
N TRP A 232 14.29 -28.98 -0.92
CA TRP A 232 15.06 -30.16 -1.28
C TRP A 232 16.52 -30.07 -0.82
N LEU A 233 17.14 -28.88 -0.87
CA LEU A 233 18.52 -28.66 -0.42
C LEU A 233 18.69 -28.92 1.08
N VAL A 234 17.70 -28.52 1.88
CA VAL A 234 17.75 -28.61 3.34
C VAL A 234 17.47 -30.03 3.85
N GLY A 235 16.82 -30.87 3.04
CA GLY A 235 16.50 -32.26 3.40
C GLY A 235 15.27 -32.41 4.30
N LEU A 236 14.27 -31.54 4.12
CA LEU A 236 12.97 -31.64 4.79
C LEU A 236 12.23 -32.95 4.44
N ARG A 237 11.06 -33.19 5.05
CA ARG A 237 10.30 -34.43 4.80
C ARG A 237 10.00 -34.66 3.31
N ARG A 238 10.35 -35.82 2.76
CA ARG A 238 10.17 -36.13 1.33
C ARG A 238 8.72 -36.37 0.90
N ASN A 239 7.77 -36.40 1.83
CA ASN A 239 6.37 -36.64 1.51
C ASN A 239 5.73 -35.41 0.84
N ILE A 240 4.84 -35.66 -0.13
CA ILE A 240 4.16 -34.62 -0.91
C ILE A 240 3.30 -33.71 -0.02
N ASP A 241 2.67 -34.27 1.01
CA ASP A 241 1.85 -33.51 1.96
C ASP A 241 2.69 -32.52 2.78
N GLY A 242 3.91 -32.90 3.16
CA GLY A 242 4.86 -32.01 3.83
C GLY A 242 5.28 -30.83 2.96
N PHE A 243 5.56 -31.09 1.68
CA PHE A 243 5.92 -30.05 0.70
C PHE A 243 4.76 -29.08 0.44
N LEU A 244 3.56 -29.61 0.16
CA LEU A 244 2.38 -28.78 -0.11
C LEU A 244 2.00 -27.92 1.10
N TYR A 245 2.09 -28.47 2.31
CA TYR A 245 1.82 -27.71 3.52
C TYR A 245 2.89 -26.63 3.77
N PHE A 246 4.17 -26.94 3.55
CA PHE A 246 5.24 -25.95 3.65
C PHE A 246 5.04 -24.82 2.64
N LEU A 247 4.72 -25.14 1.39
CA LEU A 247 4.39 -24.16 0.34
C LEU A 247 3.20 -23.29 0.75
N LEU A 248 2.13 -23.89 1.28
CA LEU A 248 0.94 -23.17 1.75
C LEU A 248 1.29 -22.16 2.85
N VAL A 249 2.10 -22.57 3.84
CA VAL A 249 2.53 -21.69 4.94
C VAL A 249 3.39 -20.54 4.40
N VAL A 250 4.39 -20.84 3.56
CA VAL A 250 5.26 -19.82 2.94
C VAL A 250 4.46 -18.84 2.09
N TRP A 251 3.49 -19.33 1.33
CA TRP A 251 2.58 -18.49 0.54
C TRP A 251 1.73 -17.57 1.41
N LEU A 252 1.15 -18.09 2.50
CA LEU A 252 0.39 -17.27 3.45
C LEU A 252 1.27 -16.25 4.17
N VAL A 253 2.53 -16.57 4.46
CA VAL A 253 3.51 -15.61 5.00
C VAL A 253 3.72 -14.46 4.02
N ALA A 254 3.95 -14.76 2.74
CA ALA A 254 4.10 -13.72 1.72
C ALA A 254 2.84 -12.86 1.57
N LEU A 255 1.64 -13.46 1.62
CA LEU A 255 0.36 -12.74 1.56
C LEU A 255 0.13 -11.83 2.77
N THR A 256 0.38 -12.34 3.98
CA THR A 256 0.21 -11.59 5.23
C THR A 256 1.22 -10.45 5.32
N ALA A 257 2.49 -10.70 4.99
CA ALA A 257 3.54 -9.69 4.99
C ALA A 257 3.29 -8.60 3.93
N ASN A 258 2.88 -8.97 2.70
CA ASN A 258 2.48 -7.99 1.69
C ASN A 258 1.30 -7.12 2.14
N SER A 259 0.31 -7.72 2.83
CA SER A 259 -0.84 -6.98 3.36
C SER A 259 -0.48 -6.07 4.53
N PHE A 260 0.47 -6.50 5.38
CA PHE A 260 1.05 -5.67 6.43
C PHE A 260 1.74 -4.44 5.82
N VAL A 261 2.64 -4.62 4.85
CA VAL A 261 3.33 -3.51 4.16
C VAL A 261 2.32 -2.60 3.45
N ALA A 262 1.33 -3.16 2.78
CA ALA A 262 0.27 -2.39 2.13
C ALA A 262 -0.52 -1.54 3.14
N CYS A 263 -0.88 -2.09 4.31
CA CYS A 263 -1.56 -1.33 5.36
C CYS A 263 -0.70 -0.16 5.86
N PHE A 264 0.56 -0.40 6.20
CA PHE A 264 1.45 0.64 6.71
C PHE A 264 1.79 1.70 5.66
N SER A 265 1.82 1.35 4.37
CA SER A 265 1.97 2.32 3.28
C SER A 265 0.89 3.41 3.28
N THR A 266 -0.28 3.15 3.86
CA THR A 266 -1.38 4.12 3.95
C THR A 266 -1.20 5.12 5.10
N LEU A 267 -0.54 4.68 6.18
CA LEU A 267 -0.28 5.45 7.39
C LEU A 267 0.93 6.38 7.23
N VAL A 268 2.01 5.86 6.65
CA VAL A 268 3.32 6.54 6.67
C VAL A 268 3.35 7.69 5.65
N PRO A 269 3.92 8.85 6.00
CA PRO A 269 3.95 9.99 5.07
C PRO A 269 4.94 9.76 3.93
N ASN A 270 6.13 9.25 4.26
CA ASN A 270 7.28 9.13 3.37
C ASN A 270 7.93 7.75 3.46
N PHE A 271 8.75 7.44 2.45
CA PHE A 271 9.46 6.16 2.33
C PHE A 271 10.38 5.87 3.53
N ILE A 272 11.23 6.82 3.92
CA ILE A 272 12.21 6.64 5.01
C ILE A 272 11.52 6.26 6.32
N THR A 273 10.55 7.07 6.76
CA THR A 273 9.76 6.80 7.98
C THR A 273 9.06 5.45 7.91
N GLY A 274 8.54 5.09 6.73
CA GLY A 274 7.87 3.82 6.53
C GLY A 274 8.78 2.61 6.71
N MET A 275 9.99 2.65 6.13
CA MET A 275 10.98 1.57 6.27
C MET A 275 11.46 1.43 7.71
N SER A 276 11.79 2.54 8.38
CA SER A 276 12.22 2.52 9.78
C SER A 276 11.16 1.89 10.69
N PHE A 277 9.89 2.25 10.49
CA PHE A 277 8.80 1.70 11.28
C PHE A 277 8.58 0.20 10.99
N ILE A 278 8.51 -0.18 9.72
CA ILE A 278 8.29 -1.57 9.31
C ILE A 278 9.40 -2.48 9.86
N TYR A 279 10.67 -2.10 9.72
CA TYR A 279 11.77 -2.91 10.27
C TYR A 279 11.78 -2.95 11.80
N GLY A 280 11.45 -1.84 12.47
CA GLY A 280 11.31 -1.83 13.93
C GLY A 280 10.24 -2.80 14.44
N VAL A 281 9.07 -2.80 13.79
CA VAL A 281 7.97 -3.72 14.14
C VAL A 281 8.31 -5.17 13.76
N MET A 282 8.87 -5.41 12.57
CA MET A 282 9.26 -6.76 12.13
C MET A 282 10.35 -7.35 13.03
N GLY A 283 11.36 -6.58 13.41
CA GLY A 283 12.41 -7.01 14.34
C GLY A 283 11.84 -7.35 15.73
N SER A 284 10.89 -6.55 16.21
CA SER A 284 10.17 -6.85 17.45
C SER A 284 9.38 -8.15 17.35
N PHE A 285 8.64 -8.35 16.27
CA PHE A 285 7.89 -9.60 16.03
C PHE A 285 8.80 -10.83 15.92
N PHE A 286 9.99 -10.67 15.37
CA PHE A 286 10.98 -11.75 15.26
C PHE A 286 11.52 -12.17 16.63
N LEU A 287 11.77 -11.20 17.53
CA LEU A 287 12.21 -11.48 18.91
C LEU A 287 11.16 -12.30 19.69
N PHE A 288 9.87 -11.99 19.49
CA PHE A 288 8.74 -12.70 20.12
C PHE A 288 8.17 -13.86 19.30
N SER A 289 8.91 -14.36 18.30
CA SER A 289 8.48 -15.46 17.41
C SER A 289 8.43 -16.84 18.09
N GLY A 290 9.08 -16.99 19.24
CA GLY A 290 9.29 -18.28 19.91
C GLY A 290 10.68 -18.90 19.67
N TYR A 291 11.48 -18.34 18.75
CA TYR A 291 12.84 -18.80 18.49
C TYR A 291 13.87 -18.32 19.54
N PHE A 292 13.89 -17.01 19.86
CA PHE A 292 14.85 -16.45 20.82
C PHE A 292 14.38 -16.56 22.28
N ILE A 293 13.09 -16.32 22.50
CA ILE A 293 12.49 -16.32 23.83
C ILE A 293 11.35 -17.33 23.83
N SER A 294 11.45 -18.31 24.72
CA SER A 294 10.42 -19.33 24.90
C SER A 294 9.11 -18.72 25.42
N LYS A 295 7.98 -19.36 25.10
CA LYS A 295 6.65 -18.85 25.46
C LYS A 295 6.47 -18.60 26.96
N ASP A 296 7.05 -19.47 27.78
CA ASP A 296 6.88 -19.45 29.24
C ASP A 296 7.77 -18.41 29.93
N SER A 297 8.86 -17.99 29.29
CA SER A 297 9.79 -16.99 29.84
C SER A 297 9.41 -15.55 29.50
N VAL A 298 8.41 -15.32 28.64
CA VAL A 298 7.97 -13.96 28.29
C VAL A 298 7.20 -13.31 29.45
N PRO A 299 7.64 -12.11 29.90
CA PRO A 299 6.96 -11.38 30.95
C PRO A 299 5.48 -11.12 30.62
N LYS A 300 4.60 -11.15 31.63
CA LYS A 300 3.13 -11.06 31.44
C LYS A 300 2.70 -9.85 30.59
N TYR A 301 3.38 -8.72 30.73
CA TYR A 301 3.10 -7.49 29.98
C TYR A 301 3.47 -7.55 28.48
N TRP A 302 4.42 -8.41 28.09
CA TRP A 302 4.82 -8.59 26.67
C TRP A 302 4.09 -9.75 25.98
N LYS A 303 3.25 -10.51 26.69
CA LYS A 303 2.56 -11.68 26.11
C LYS A 303 1.71 -11.32 24.88
N PHE A 304 1.11 -10.13 24.83
CA PHE A 304 0.30 -9.70 23.68
C PHE A 304 1.12 -9.65 22.38
N MET A 305 2.42 -9.30 22.48
CA MET A 305 3.29 -9.13 21.31
C MET A 305 3.54 -10.46 20.59
N GLN A 306 3.55 -11.56 21.33
CA GLN A 306 3.60 -12.90 20.74
C GLN A 306 2.35 -13.21 19.92
N TYR A 307 1.17 -12.82 20.39
CA TYR A 307 -0.07 -13.05 19.66
C TYR A 307 -0.22 -12.16 18.43
N LEU A 308 0.40 -10.98 18.42
CA LEU A 308 0.42 -10.06 17.27
C LEU A 308 1.51 -10.40 16.24
N SER A 309 2.52 -11.18 16.63
CA SER A 309 3.67 -11.50 15.79
C SER A 309 3.28 -12.22 14.50
N LEU A 310 3.78 -11.68 13.38
CA LEU A 310 3.71 -12.31 12.06
C LEU A 310 4.58 -13.57 11.93
N PHE A 311 5.50 -13.80 12.87
CA PHE A 311 6.44 -14.91 12.84
C PHE A 311 5.96 -16.13 13.62
N LYS A 312 5.25 -15.92 14.75
CA LYS A 312 4.87 -17.00 15.67
C LYS A 312 4.08 -18.11 14.97
N TYR A 313 2.94 -17.79 14.39
CA TYR A 313 2.05 -18.77 13.79
C TYR A 313 2.69 -19.56 12.63
N PRO A 314 3.36 -18.92 11.65
CA PRO A 314 4.05 -19.68 10.62
C PRO A 314 5.21 -20.50 11.18
N TYR A 315 5.95 -20.00 12.18
CA TYR A 315 7.03 -20.75 12.82
C TYR A 315 6.52 -22.05 13.46
N GLU A 316 5.45 -21.96 14.27
CA GLU A 316 4.76 -23.12 14.85
C GLU A 316 4.23 -24.06 13.76
N CYS A 317 3.64 -23.52 12.67
CA CYS A 317 3.16 -24.32 11.53
C CYS A 317 4.28 -25.11 10.86
N LEU A 318 5.45 -24.51 10.63
CA LEU A 318 6.59 -25.19 10.00
C LEU A 318 7.15 -26.29 10.90
N MET A 319 7.23 -26.04 12.21
CA MET A 319 7.66 -27.05 13.19
C MET A 319 6.69 -28.22 13.28
N ILE A 320 5.38 -27.95 13.40
CA ILE A 320 4.35 -29.01 13.42
C ILE A 320 4.35 -29.76 12.09
N ASN A 321 4.55 -29.06 10.97
CA ASN A 321 4.62 -29.71 9.67
C ASN A 321 5.78 -30.69 9.59
N GLU A 322 6.94 -30.39 10.17
CA GLU A 322 8.15 -31.21 10.07
C GLU A 322 8.26 -32.30 11.16
N PHE A 323 7.84 -32.00 12.39
CA PHE A 323 7.98 -32.87 13.56
C PHE A 323 6.66 -33.48 14.07
N GLY A 324 5.52 -33.17 13.44
CA GLY A 324 4.19 -33.68 13.81
C GLY A 324 4.00 -35.18 13.57
N GLU A 325 2.77 -35.66 13.40
CA GLU A 325 2.47 -37.09 13.41
C GLU A 325 3.30 -37.95 12.45
N LYS A 326 3.50 -37.45 11.24
CA LYS A 326 4.25 -38.12 10.18
C LYS A 326 5.76 -37.90 10.28
N GLY A 327 6.20 -37.08 11.24
CA GLY A 327 7.60 -36.75 11.53
C GLY A 327 8.05 -37.14 12.95
N LYS A 328 7.22 -37.84 13.74
CA LYS A 328 7.50 -38.15 15.16
C LYS A 328 8.85 -38.82 15.37
N LEU A 329 9.24 -39.72 14.47
CA LEU A 329 10.49 -40.49 14.55
C LEU A 329 11.72 -39.71 14.04
N ARG A 330 11.56 -38.48 13.54
CA ARG A 330 12.72 -37.68 13.15
C ARG A 330 13.50 -37.26 14.37
N CYS A 331 14.79 -37.55 14.33
CA CYS A 331 15.73 -37.15 15.34
C CYS A 331 16.12 -35.68 15.19
N ILE A 332 15.99 -34.92 16.27
CA ILE A 332 16.33 -33.49 16.34
C ILE A 332 17.73 -33.31 16.92
N GLU A 333 18.01 -34.04 18.00
CA GLU A 333 19.30 -34.06 18.69
C GLU A 333 19.72 -35.51 18.88
N GLY A 334 20.92 -35.86 18.39
CA GLY A 334 21.43 -37.21 18.44
C GLY A 334 22.95 -37.23 18.59
N THR A 335 23.43 -38.26 19.27
CA THR A 335 24.84 -38.61 19.44
C THR A 335 25.20 -39.76 18.49
N GLU A 336 26.45 -40.23 18.50
CA GLU A 336 26.90 -41.32 17.61
C GLU A 336 26.16 -42.64 17.85
N ASP A 337 25.59 -42.84 19.05
CA ASP A 337 24.95 -44.09 19.48
C ASP A 337 23.40 -44.05 19.47
N GLY A 338 22.78 -42.92 19.13
CA GLY A 338 21.31 -42.83 19.11
C GLY A 338 20.73 -41.42 19.10
N CYS A 339 19.39 -41.36 19.08
CA CYS A 339 18.67 -40.09 19.16
C CYS A 339 18.29 -39.75 20.61
N LEU A 340 18.66 -38.56 21.06
CA LEU A 340 18.32 -38.04 22.39
C LEU A 340 16.91 -37.44 22.44
N VAL A 341 16.53 -36.71 21.38
CA VAL A 341 15.23 -36.03 21.31
C VAL A 341 14.54 -36.29 19.99
N TYR A 342 13.38 -36.95 20.07
CA TYR A 342 12.48 -37.19 18.95
C TYR A 342 11.51 -36.04 18.73
N GLY A 343 11.01 -35.91 17.50
CA GLY A 343 10.09 -34.83 17.09
C GLY A 343 8.84 -34.69 17.95
N ASN A 344 8.22 -35.79 18.37
CA ASN A 344 7.04 -35.77 19.24
C ASN A 344 7.34 -35.19 20.64
N GLN A 345 8.45 -35.62 21.24
CA GLN A 345 8.89 -35.17 22.56
C GLN A 345 9.27 -33.68 22.51
N PHE A 346 9.94 -33.27 21.43
CA PHE A 346 10.26 -31.87 21.21
C PHE A 346 9.02 -30.98 21.05
N LEU A 347 8.02 -31.40 20.26
CA LEU A 347 6.78 -30.63 20.13
C LEU A 347 6.06 -30.49 21.48
N MET A 348 6.06 -31.54 22.30
CA MET A 348 5.53 -31.47 23.66
C MET A 348 6.30 -30.49 24.55
N GLN A 349 7.64 -30.48 24.49
CA GLN A 349 8.47 -29.52 25.22
C GLN A 349 8.21 -28.07 24.79
N GLN A 350 7.91 -27.84 23.51
CA GLN A 350 7.54 -26.51 22.99
C GLN A 350 6.07 -26.15 23.26
N GLY A 351 5.29 -27.05 23.88
CA GLY A 351 3.86 -26.85 24.13
C GLY A 351 3.02 -26.80 22.85
N LEU A 352 3.51 -27.38 21.75
CA LEU A 352 2.86 -27.41 20.45
C LEU A 352 2.06 -28.70 20.27
N LYS A 353 0.80 -28.55 19.85
CA LYS A 353 -0.11 -29.66 19.56
C LYS A 353 -0.41 -29.70 18.07
N GLU A 354 -0.62 -30.89 17.54
CA GLU A 354 -0.94 -31.07 16.12
C GLU A 354 -2.30 -30.44 15.74
N SER A 355 -3.26 -30.37 16.66
CA SER A 355 -4.52 -29.66 16.44
C SER A 355 -4.35 -28.17 16.12
N GLN A 356 -3.24 -27.56 16.57
CA GLN A 356 -2.95 -26.14 16.31
C GLN A 356 -2.55 -25.88 14.86
N LYS A 357 -2.23 -26.93 14.07
CA LYS A 357 -1.84 -26.83 12.67
C LYS A 357 -2.84 -25.99 11.86
N TRP A 358 -4.11 -26.35 11.92
CA TRP A 358 -5.18 -25.65 11.19
C TRP A 358 -5.61 -24.36 11.87
N SER A 359 -5.61 -24.31 13.20
CA SER A 359 -5.91 -23.09 13.96
C SER A 359 -4.94 -21.95 13.64
N ASN A 360 -3.66 -22.26 13.48
CA ASN A 360 -2.62 -21.29 13.14
C ASN A 360 -2.78 -20.78 11.71
N LEU A 361 -3.13 -21.64 10.75
CA LEU A 361 -3.45 -21.23 9.38
C LEU A 361 -4.65 -20.28 9.32
N VAL A 362 -5.72 -20.56 10.06
CA VAL A 362 -6.89 -19.68 10.16
C VAL A 362 -6.51 -18.33 10.76
N THR A 363 -5.61 -18.32 11.75
CA THR A 363 -5.11 -17.07 12.35
C THR A 363 -4.30 -16.25 11.35
N MET A 364 -3.44 -16.90 10.54
CA MET A 364 -2.70 -16.23 9.47
C MET A 364 -3.64 -15.65 8.39
N LEU A 365 -4.67 -16.40 7.99
CA LEU A 365 -5.71 -15.89 7.07
C LEU A 365 -6.45 -14.69 7.67
N SER A 366 -6.76 -14.75 8.96
CA SER A 366 -7.41 -13.64 9.68
C SER A 366 -6.54 -12.38 9.69
N PHE A 367 -5.23 -12.52 9.86
CA PHE A 367 -4.28 -11.40 9.73
C PHE A 367 -4.24 -10.85 8.31
N PHE A 368 -4.21 -11.71 7.30
CA PHE A 368 -4.25 -11.29 5.90
C PHE A 368 -5.46 -10.38 5.62
N PHE A 369 -6.67 -10.83 5.96
CA PHE A 369 -7.88 -10.02 5.78
C PHE A 369 -7.91 -8.81 6.71
N GLY A 370 -7.47 -8.95 7.95
CA GLY A 370 -7.41 -7.88 8.94
C GLY A 370 -6.57 -6.69 8.49
N TYR A 371 -5.35 -6.93 7.99
CA TYR A 371 -4.49 -5.84 7.49
C TYR A 371 -5.06 -5.18 6.22
N ARG A 372 -5.74 -5.94 5.34
CA ARG A 372 -6.42 -5.36 4.17
C ARG A 372 -7.60 -4.49 4.57
N LEU A 373 -8.39 -4.90 5.55
CA LEU A 373 -9.51 -4.13 6.08
C LEU A 373 -9.03 -2.85 6.79
N LEU A 374 -7.98 -2.94 7.61
CA LEU A 374 -7.38 -1.78 8.25
C LEU A 374 -6.84 -0.79 7.21
N GLY A 375 -6.14 -1.28 6.18
CA GLY A 375 -5.68 -0.45 5.07
C GLY A 375 -6.83 0.24 4.32
N LEU A 376 -7.97 -0.43 4.13
CA LEU A 376 -9.19 0.16 3.59
C LEU A 376 -9.70 1.30 4.46
N MET A 377 -9.81 1.08 5.77
CA MET A 377 -10.29 2.09 6.71
C MET A 377 -9.39 3.33 6.70
N PHE A 378 -8.06 3.14 6.72
CA PHE A 378 -7.11 4.24 6.69
C PHE A 378 -7.14 5.03 5.38
N LEU A 379 -7.22 4.33 4.23
CA LEU A 379 -7.35 5.00 2.94
C LEU A 379 -8.67 5.72 2.79
N TRP A 380 -9.76 5.14 3.29
CA TRP A 380 -11.07 5.76 3.28
C TRP A 380 -11.09 7.04 4.13
N TYR A 381 -10.57 6.97 5.36
CA TYR A 381 -10.43 8.14 6.24
C TYR A 381 -9.58 9.24 5.60
N ARG A 382 -8.46 8.87 4.98
CA ARG A 382 -7.58 9.84 4.30
C ARG A 382 -8.23 10.44 3.06
N SER A 383 -8.98 9.65 2.30
CA SER A 383 -9.74 10.12 1.14
C SER A 383 -10.84 11.10 1.56
N TYR A 384 -11.55 10.82 2.66
CA TYR A 384 -12.54 11.72 3.23
C TYR A 384 -11.92 13.05 3.68
N ARG A 385 -10.81 13.00 4.44
CA ARG A 385 -10.12 14.21 4.92
C ARG A 385 -9.52 15.06 3.79
N SER A 386 -9.11 14.46 2.67
CA SER A 386 -8.61 15.20 1.52
C SER A 386 -9.72 15.88 0.70
N ARG A 387 -10.99 15.56 0.97
CA ARG A 387 -12.17 16.11 0.28
C ARG A 387 -12.85 17.21 1.08
N SER A 388 -12.75 17.16 2.41
CA SER A 388 -13.05 18.28 3.32
C SER A 388 -11.93 19.31 3.28
#